data_AF-A0A4S3JFJ3-F1
#
_entry.id   AF-A0A4S3JFJ3-F1
#
_cell.length_a   1.000
_cell.length_b   1.000
_cell.length_c   1.000
_cell.angle_alpha   90.00
_cell.angle_beta   90.00
_cell.angle_gamma   90.00
#
_symmetry.space_group_name_H-M   'P 1'
#
loop_
_entity.id
_entity.type
_entity.pdbx_description
1 polymer ?
#
loop_
_entity_poly.entity_id
_entity_poly.type
_entity_poly.pdbx_seq_one_letter_code
_entity_poly.pdbx_strand_id
1 'polypeptide(L)'
;MGSIDTPRNYHKEPLKLSGVLSQFEQFDPTPVIGTEFPTAKLVEWMRAPNADELIRDLAITVSRRGVVFFRAQDDLTPELQKELAHKMGVLSGKPATSYLHIHPINNSRRGTQSDDYITVIGDNQTKAYGGKGGFFLDNNAGKLQSGRLEWHSDITFEQVPCDYAVLRMEKFPSTGGGKPILI
;
A
#
# COMPACT_ATOMS: atom_id res chain seq x y z
N MET A 1 10.06 41.94 0.05
CA MET A 1 8.86 41.42 -0.65
C MET A 1 9.37 40.69 -1.88
N GLY A 2 9.48 39.36 -1.83
CA GLY A 2 10.00 38.56 -2.96
C GLY A 2 8.90 38.31 -3.99
N SER A 3 9.22 38.54 -5.27
CA SER A 3 8.31 38.35 -6.42
C SER A 3 7.80 36.91 -6.52
N ILE A 4 6.53 36.78 -6.91
CA ILE A 4 5.76 35.53 -7.02
C ILE A 4 5.67 35.07 -8.49
N ASP A 5 6.61 35.48 -9.33
CA ASP A 5 6.49 35.35 -10.80
C ASP A 5 7.30 34.19 -11.40
N THR A 6 7.34 33.04 -10.74
CA THR A 6 7.75 31.79 -11.41
C THR A 6 6.50 31.00 -11.76
N PRO A 7 6.15 30.82 -13.05
CA PRO A 7 5.08 29.93 -13.44
C PRO A 7 5.38 28.55 -12.86
N ARG A 8 4.46 28.04 -12.05
CA ARG A 8 4.51 26.69 -11.50
C ARG A 8 4.43 25.69 -12.64
N ASN A 9 5.58 25.33 -13.21
CA ASN A 9 5.68 24.30 -14.25
C ASN A 9 5.55 22.91 -13.59
N TYR A 10 4.40 22.64 -12.95
CA TYR A 10 4.10 21.41 -12.22
C TYR A 10 3.45 20.34 -13.08
N HIS A 11 3.30 20.57 -14.39
CA HIS A 11 2.77 19.58 -15.30
C HIS A 11 3.86 18.57 -15.67
N LYS A 12 3.89 17.44 -14.94
CA LYS A 12 4.63 16.25 -15.35
C LYS A 12 3.81 15.49 -16.38
N GLU A 13 4.45 15.08 -17.48
CA GLU A 13 3.81 14.17 -18.43
C GLU A 13 3.52 12.81 -17.78
N PRO A 14 2.40 12.15 -18.11
CA PRO A 14 2.12 10.81 -17.62
C PRO A 14 3.22 9.81 -17.99
N LEU A 15 3.56 8.93 -17.07
CA LEU A 15 4.50 7.84 -17.33
C LEU A 15 3.93 6.88 -18.39
N LYS A 16 4.81 6.46 -19.31
CA LYS A 16 4.49 5.51 -20.39
C LYS A 16 4.95 4.12 -19.98
N LEU A 17 4.10 3.13 -20.23
CA LEU A 17 4.45 1.72 -20.07
C LEU A 17 5.53 1.37 -21.10
N SER A 18 6.51 0.58 -20.66
CA SER A 18 7.46 -0.09 -21.55
C SER A 18 6.83 -1.34 -22.19
N GLY A 19 5.85 -1.95 -21.51
CA GLY A 19 5.18 -3.18 -21.95
C GLY A 19 5.84 -4.45 -21.42
N VAL A 20 6.83 -4.35 -20.53
CA VAL A 20 7.61 -5.51 -20.04
C VAL A 20 6.76 -6.53 -19.31
N LEU A 21 5.60 -6.13 -18.78
CA LEU A 21 4.71 -7.03 -18.04
C LEU A 21 3.86 -7.93 -18.95
N SER A 22 3.77 -7.66 -20.25
CA SER A 22 2.93 -8.45 -21.17
C SER A 22 3.42 -9.89 -21.37
N GLN A 23 4.65 -10.19 -20.93
CA GLN A 23 5.22 -11.54 -20.97
C GLN A 23 4.70 -12.44 -19.85
N PHE A 24 4.12 -11.87 -18.78
CA PHE A 24 3.59 -12.64 -17.66
C PHE A 24 2.12 -12.95 -17.89
N GLU A 25 1.69 -14.10 -17.37
CA GLU A 25 0.28 -14.44 -17.33
C GLU A 25 -0.47 -13.41 -16.48
N GLN A 26 -1.49 -12.78 -17.06
CA GLN A 26 -2.32 -11.79 -16.40
C GLN A 26 -3.72 -11.74 -17.00
N PHE A 27 -4.70 -11.34 -16.19
CA PHE A 27 -6.06 -11.07 -16.66
C PHE A 27 -6.72 -9.96 -15.83
N ASP A 28 -7.74 -9.33 -16.41
CA ASP A 28 -8.51 -8.28 -15.76
C ASP A 28 -9.80 -8.88 -15.16
N PRO A 29 -9.94 -8.96 -13.82
CA PRO A 29 -11.13 -9.53 -13.20
C PRO A 29 -12.38 -8.66 -13.40
N THR A 30 -12.21 -7.36 -13.68
CA THR A 30 -13.30 -6.47 -14.06
C THR A 30 -12.88 -5.58 -15.23
N PRO A 31 -13.85 -5.06 -16.02
CA PRO A 31 -13.53 -4.16 -17.13
C PRO A 31 -12.82 -2.87 -16.70
N VAL A 32 -13.20 -2.32 -15.54
CA VAL A 32 -12.81 -0.96 -15.13
C VAL A 32 -11.56 -0.96 -14.25
N ILE A 33 -11.46 -1.91 -13.32
CA ILE A 33 -10.40 -1.96 -12.31
C ILE A 33 -9.83 -3.37 -12.14
N GLY A 34 -8.60 -3.44 -11.65
CA GLY A 34 -7.95 -4.69 -11.31
C GLY A 34 -7.19 -5.30 -12.48
N THR A 35 -6.02 -5.83 -12.16
CA THR A 35 -5.28 -6.80 -12.98
C THR A 35 -4.72 -7.86 -12.03
N GLU A 36 -4.83 -9.13 -12.37
CA GLU A 36 -4.36 -10.23 -11.54
C GLU A 36 -3.24 -10.99 -12.24
N PHE A 37 -2.15 -11.24 -11.51
CA PHE A 37 -1.03 -12.10 -11.91
C PHE A 37 -1.08 -13.40 -11.08
N PRO A 38 -1.58 -14.51 -11.64
CA PRO A 38 -1.72 -15.76 -10.91
C PRO A 38 -0.38 -16.42 -10.59
N THR A 39 0.61 -16.31 -11.48
CA THR A 39 1.85 -17.09 -11.41
C THR A 39 3.10 -16.25 -11.15
N ALA A 40 3.07 -14.93 -11.39
CA ALA A 40 4.24 -14.08 -11.22
C ALA A 40 4.65 -13.91 -9.75
N LYS A 41 5.97 -13.92 -9.50
CA LYS A 41 6.57 -13.67 -8.18
C LYS A 41 7.25 -12.31 -8.13
N LEU A 42 6.85 -11.46 -7.18
CA LEU A 42 7.43 -10.12 -7.04
C LEU A 42 8.91 -10.18 -6.66
N VAL A 43 9.32 -11.19 -5.88
CA VAL A 43 10.72 -11.38 -5.47
C VAL A 43 11.61 -11.66 -6.67
N GLU A 44 11.14 -12.43 -7.65
CA GLU A 44 11.87 -12.66 -8.91
C GLU A 44 11.99 -11.37 -9.71
N TRP A 45 10.91 -10.58 -9.80
CA TRP A 45 10.94 -9.28 -10.50
C TRP A 45 11.91 -8.30 -9.85
N MET A 46 11.97 -8.26 -8.51
CA MET A 46 12.89 -7.39 -7.78
C MET A 46 14.37 -7.78 -7.97
N ARG A 47 14.65 -9.05 -8.27
CA ARG A 47 16.00 -9.59 -8.46
C ARG A 47 16.43 -9.70 -9.94
N ALA A 48 15.50 -9.48 -10.87
CA ALA A 48 15.78 -9.58 -12.29
C ALA A 48 16.77 -8.49 -12.76
N PRO A 49 17.56 -8.72 -13.82
CA PRO A 49 18.48 -7.71 -14.36
C PRO A 49 17.79 -6.40 -14.77
N ASN A 50 16.52 -6.48 -15.18
CA ASN A 50 15.67 -5.35 -15.55
C ASN A 50 14.62 -5.03 -14.46
N ALA A 51 14.94 -5.27 -13.18
CA ALA A 51 14.01 -5.07 -12.06
C ALA A 51 13.38 -3.67 -12.04
N ASP A 52 14.14 -2.63 -12.35
CA ASP A 52 13.62 -1.25 -12.34
C ASP A 52 12.53 -1.04 -13.40
N GLU A 53 12.65 -1.67 -14.57
CA GLU A 53 11.62 -1.61 -15.62
C GLU A 53 10.36 -2.36 -15.19
N LEU A 54 10.52 -3.56 -14.62
CA LEU A 54 9.40 -4.37 -14.12
C LEU A 54 8.62 -3.65 -13.01
N ILE A 55 9.32 -3.14 -12.01
CA ILE A 55 8.67 -2.46 -10.87
C ILE A 55 8.08 -1.11 -11.28
N ARG A 56 8.70 -0.40 -12.24
CA ARG A 56 8.14 0.83 -12.80
C ARG A 56 6.85 0.56 -13.58
N ASP A 57 6.84 -0.43 -14.47
CA ASP A 57 5.62 -0.80 -15.20
C ASP A 57 4.55 -1.33 -14.25
N LEU A 58 4.91 -2.00 -13.16
CA LEU A 58 3.98 -2.40 -12.10
C LEU A 58 3.33 -1.17 -11.46
N ALA A 59 4.12 -0.17 -11.05
CA ALA A 59 3.60 1.07 -10.46
C ALA A 59 2.64 1.79 -11.43
N ILE A 60 2.99 1.88 -12.72
CA ILE A 60 2.13 2.46 -13.75
C ILE A 60 0.84 1.65 -13.93
N THR A 61 0.95 0.31 -13.94
CA THR A 61 -0.20 -0.59 -14.08
C THR A 61 -1.16 -0.43 -12.91
N VAL A 62 -0.67 -0.36 -11.67
CA VAL A 62 -1.48 -0.07 -10.48
C VAL A 62 -2.16 1.30 -10.62
N SER A 63 -1.45 2.34 -11.04
CA SER A 63 -2.05 3.67 -11.22
C SER A 63 -3.11 3.71 -12.33
N ARG A 64 -3.01 2.86 -13.36
CA ARG A 64 -4.00 2.79 -14.46
C ARG A 64 -5.20 1.89 -14.14
N ARG A 65 -4.97 0.81 -13.39
CA ARG A 65 -5.98 -0.24 -13.11
C ARG A 65 -6.57 -0.12 -11.70
N GLY A 66 -6.05 0.77 -10.86
CA GLY A 66 -6.46 1.00 -9.48
C GLY A 66 -5.90 -0.03 -8.50
N VAL A 67 -5.91 -1.32 -8.85
CA VAL A 67 -5.41 -2.40 -7.99
C VAL A 67 -4.77 -3.50 -8.83
N VAL A 68 -3.74 -4.16 -8.27
CA VAL A 68 -3.12 -5.35 -8.86
C VAL A 68 -3.03 -6.45 -7.80
N PHE A 69 -3.35 -7.67 -8.19
CA PHE A 69 -3.33 -8.84 -7.31
C PHE A 69 -2.24 -9.82 -7.73
N PHE A 70 -1.57 -10.42 -6.74
CA PHE A 70 -0.60 -11.49 -6.95
C PHE A 70 -0.97 -12.69 -6.09
N ARG A 71 -1.05 -13.88 -6.68
CA ARG A 71 -1.43 -15.11 -5.94
C ARG A 71 -0.22 -15.86 -5.37
N ALA A 72 0.86 -15.94 -6.13
CA ALA A 72 2.02 -16.78 -5.82
C ALA A 72 3.10 -16.08 -4.95
N GLN A 73 2.71 -15.40 -3.87
CA GLN A 73 3.64 -14.64 -3.00
C GLN A 73 3.97 -15.39 -1.70
N ASP A 74 4.62 -16.55 -1.81
CA ASP A 74 5.09 -17.36 -0.68
C ASP A 74 6.46 -16.91 -0.12
N ASP A 75 7.24 -16.19 -0.93
CA ASP A 75 8.61 -15.77 -0.63
C ASP A 75 8.78 -14.26 -0.36
N LEU A 76 7.70 -13.48 -0.47
CA LEU A 76 7.72 -12.04 -0.19
C LEU A 76 7.79 -11.80 1.32
N THR A 77 8.97 -11.50 1.86
CA THR A 77 9.16 -11.18 3.29
C THR A 77 8.74 -9.74 3.63
N PRO A 78 8.54 -9.38 4.91
CA PRO A 78 8.24 -8.01 5.34
C PRO A 78 9.29 -6.98 4.85
N GLU A 79 10.56 -7.36 4.84
CA GLU A 79 11.67 -6.53 4.35
C GLU A 79 11.55 -6.28 2.85
N LEU A 80 11.28 -7.35 2.07
CA LEU A 80 11.08 -7.25 0.62
C LEU A 80 9.81 -6.48 0.27
N GLN A 81 8.75 -6.59 1.07
CA GLN A 81 7.53 -5.80 0.92
C GLN A 81 7.79 -4.30 1.10
N LYS A 82 8.59 -3.92 2.11
CA LYS A 82 9.03 -2.53 2.33
C LYS A 82 9.88 -2.01 1.17
N GLU A 83 10.82 -2.84 0.69
CA GLU A 83 11.66 -2.51 -0.47
C GLU A 83 10.81 -2.27 -1.73
N LEU A 84 9.87 -3.18 -2.02
CA LEU A 84 8.94 -3.07 -3.14
C LEU A 84 8.16 -1.76 -3.10
N ALA A 85 7.48 -1.48 -1.97
CA ALA A 85 6.67 -0.27 -1.81
C ALA A 85 7.53 1.00 -1.96
N HIS A 86 8.73 1.00 -1.37
CA HIS A 86 9.63 2.12 -1.51
C HIS A 86 10.06 2.34 -2.98
N LYS A 87 10.45 1.26 -3.66
CA LYS A 87 10.94 1.27 -5.03
C LYS A 87 9.87 1.68 -6.04
N MET A 88 8.62 1.20 -5.88
CA MET A 88 7.47 1.63 -6.69
C MET A 88 7.28 3.15 -6.64
N GLY A 89 7.31 3.74 -5.43
CA GLY A 89 7.17 5.18 -5.26
C GLY A 89 8.33 5.97 -5.87
N VAL A 90 9.58 5.51 -5.69
CA VAL A 90 10.76 6.16 -6.30
C VAL A 90 10.68 6.14 -7.83
N LEU A 91 10.40 4.98 -8.42
CA LEU A 91 10.37 4.79 -9.88
C LEU A 91 9.16 5.46 -10.55
N SER A 92 8.11 5.76 -9.80
CA SER A 92 6.95 6.56 -10.24
C SER A 92 7.09 8.07 -9.96
N GLY A 93 8.15 8.48 -9.26
CA GLY A 93 8.53 9.88 -9.11
C GLY A 93 7.96 10.58 -7.88
N LYS A 94 7.74 9.85 -6.77
CA LYS A 94 7.45 10.45 -5.46
C LYS A 94 8.56 11.44 -5.06
N PRO A 95 8.26 12.47 -4.24
CA PRO A 95 9.28 13.38 -3.74
C PRO A 95 10.37 12.63 -2.97
N ALA A 96 11.64 13.03 -3.13
CA ALA A 96 12.77 12.40 -2.42
C ALA A 96 12.67 12.53 -0.89
N THR A 97 11.87 13.47 -0.40
CA THR A 97 11.58 13.66 1.03
C THR A 97 10.49 12.74 1.56
N SER A 98 9.84 11.94 0.70
CA SER A 98 8.78 11.01 1.07
C SER A 98 9.30 9.56 1.16
N TYR A 99 9.04 8.93 2.29
CA TYR A 99 9.52 7.59 2.64
C TYR A 99 8.35 6.68 3.04
N LEU A 100 8.63 5.48 3.55
CA LEU A 100 7.59 4.61 4.08
C LEU A 100 6.89 5.29 5.26
N HIS A 101 5.56 5.19 5.30
CA HIS A 101 4.77 5.85 6.33
C HIS A 101 4.98 5.18 7.69
N ILE A 102 5.12 6.00 8.74
CA ILE A 102 5.11 5.55 10.13
C ILE A 102 3.76 5.93 10.72
N HIS A 103 2.96 4.93 11.08
CA HIS A 103 1.61 5.19 11.58
C HIS A 103 1.68 5.98 12.90
N PRO A 104 0.91 7.08 13.08
CA PRO A 104 1.04 7.97 14.25
C PRO A 104 0.67 7.32 15.60
N ILE A 105 -0.01 6.16 15.58
CA ILE A 105 -0.54 5.44 16.73
C ILE A 105 0.12 4.06 16.81
N ASN A 106 0.13 3.30 15.70
CA ASN A 106 0.74 1.98 15.60
C ASN A 106 2.23 2.07 15.24
N ASN A 107 3.10 2.31 16.21
CA ASN A 107 4.55 2.34 15.97
C ASN A 107 5.36 1.89 17.19
N SER A 108 6.64 1.60 16.97
CA SER A 108 7.57 1.14 17.99
C SER A 108 7.77 2.11 19.15
N ARG A 109 7.70 3.43 18.87
CA ARG A 109 7.84 4.47 19.89
C ARG A 109 6.67 4.49 20.89
N ARG A 110 5.52 3.95 20.48
CA ARG A 110 4.33 3.78 21.33
C ARG A 110 4.29 2.39 22.01
N GLY A 111 5.20 1.48 21.64
CA GLY A 111 5.22 0.10 22.12
C GLY A 111 4.06 -0.77 21.64
N THR A 112 3.28 -0.29 20.65
CA THR A 112 2.10 -1.00 20.11
C THR A 112 2.48 -2.00 19.03
N GLN A 113 3.66 -1.84 18.42
CA GLN A 113 4.20 -2.74 17.39
C GLN A 113 5.73 -2.69 17.37
N SER A 114 6.40 -3.69 16.79
CA SER A 114 7.86 -3.74 16.69
C SER A 114 8.43 -3.08 15.43
N ASP A 115 7.70 -3.08 14.32
CA ASP A 115 8.11 -2.45 13.05
C ASP A 115 7.34 -1.14 12.85
N ASP A 116 8.05 -0.05 12.52
CA ASP A 116 7.49 1.28 12.32
C ASP A 116 6.78 1.43 10.96
N TYR A 117 7.13 0.61 9.97
CA TYR A 117 6.73 0.78 8.58
C TYR A 117 5.70 -0.23 8.10
N ILE A 118 5.38 -1.22 8.93
CA ILE A 118 4.39 -2.26 8.65
C ILE A 118 3.30 -2.13 9.70
N THR A 119 2.05 -2.02 9.28
CA THR A 119 0.91 -2.04 10.19
C THR A 119 0.22 -3.39 10.08
N VAL A 120 0.37 -4.25 11.10
CA VAL A 120 -0.34 -5.53 11.14
C VAL A 120 -1.81 -5.27 11.45
N ILE A 121 -2.71 -5.61 10.52
CA ILE A 121 -4.16 -5.51 10.69
C ILE A 121 -4.71 -6.88 11.07
N GLY A 122 -5.25 -7.01 12.29
CA GLY A 122 -5.86 -8.24 12.77
C GLY A 122 -6.41 -8.10 14.20
N ASP A 123 -7.10 -9.13 14.70
CA ASP A 123 -7.83 -9.06 15.98
C ASP A 123 -6.93 -8.82 17.22
N ASN A 124 -5.64 -9.17 17.13
CA ASN A 124 -4.70 -8.92 18.21
C ASN A 124 -4.40 -7.43 18.41
N GLN A 125 -4.56 -6.58 17.39
CA GLN A 125 -4.49 -5.14 17.54
C GLN A 125 -5.60 -4.65 18.47
N THR A 126 -6.84 -5.05 18.24
CA THR A 126 -8.01 -4.71 19.08
C THR A 126 -7.78 -5.07 20.54
N LYS A 127 -7.08 -6.18 20.81
CA LYS A 127 -6.71 -6.62 22.16
C LYS A 127 -5.55 -5.82 22.77
N ALA A 128 -4.55 -5.42 21.97
CA ALA A 128 -3.43 -4.58 22.40
C ALA A 128 -3.87 -3.17 22.81
N TYR A 129 -4.94 -2.65 22.19
CA TYR A 129 -5.66 -1.44 22.64
C TYR A 129 -6.45 -1.66 23.96
N GLY A 130 -6.33 -2.83 24.59
CA GLY A 130 -6.74 -3.11 25.96
C GLY A 130 -8.24 -3.27 26.17
N GLY A 131 -9.04 -3.54 25.12
CA GLY A 131 -10.50 -3.51 25.23
C GLY A 131 -11.06 -2.15 25.68
N LYS A 132 -10.20 -1.14 25.85
CA LYS A 132 -10.55 0.25 26.10
C LYS A 132 -10.86 0.86 24.75
N GLY A 133 -11.99 0.48 24.20
CA GLY A 133 -12.69 1.26 23.19
C GLY A 133 -13.04 2.67 23.66
N GLY A 134 -12.45 3.28 24.69
CA GLY A 134 -12.74 4.67 25.05
C GLY A 134 -12.55 5.68 23.90
N PHE A 135 -11.70 5.34 22.93
CA PHE A 135 -11.51 6.07 21.66
C PHE A 135 -11.98 5.29 20.41
N PHE A 136 -12.39 4.03 20.57
CA PHE A 136 -12.68 3.06 19.51
C PHE A 136 -13.93 2.20 19.82
N LEU A 137 -14.80 2.69 20.71
CA LEU A 137 -16.07 2.07 21.11
C LEU A 137 -16.97 2.19 19.90
N ASP A 138 -17.71 1.11 19.64
CA ASP A 138 -18.78 1.04 18.68
C ASP A 138 -19.53 2.38 18.56
N ASN A 139 -19.91 2.71 17.32
CA ASN A 139 -20.78 3.82 16.96
C ASN A 139 -22.12 3.85 17.76
N ASN A 140 -22.37 2.91 18.67
CA ASN A 140 -23.48 2.88 19.61
C ASN A 140 -23.48 4.03 20.64
N ALA A 141 -22.37 4.75 20.85
CA ALA A 141 -22.34 5.93 21.72
C ALA A 141 -22.62 7.27 21.00
N GLY A 142 -22.99 7.23 19.71
CA GLY A 142 -23.38 8.43 18.95
C GLY A 142 -22.23 9.33 18.49
N LYS A 143 -20.96 8.95 18.71
CA LYS A 143 -19.79 9.65 18.14
C LYS A 143 -19.38 9.00 16.82
N LEU A 144 -19.86 9.56 15.72
CA LEU A 144 -19.62 9.18 14.31
C LEU A 144 -18.16 9.31 13.83
N GLN A 145 -17.16 9.26 14.71
CA GLN A 145 -15.80 9.71 14.39
C GLN A 145 -14.81 8.59 14.04
N SER A 146 -15.25 7.45 13.51
CA SER A 146 -14.33 6.52 12.86
C SER A 146 -14.76 6.21 11.43
N GLY A 147 -14.20 6.96 10.48
CA GLY A 147 -14.34 6.70 9.04
C GLY A 147 -13.61 5.44 8.55
N ARG A 148 -13.07 4.62 9.46
CA ARG A 148 -12.37 3.37 9.14
C ARG A 148 -13.24 2.39 8.33
N LEU A 149 -14.54 2.37 8.61
CA LEU A 149 -15.50 1.51 7.93
C LEU A 149 -16.13 2.18 6.69
N GLU A 150 -15.81 3.44 6.45
CA GLU A 150 -16.32 4.22 5.32
C GLU A 150 -15.36 4.16 4.14
N TRP A 151 -15.81 4.63 2.97
CA TRP A 151 -14.94 4.79 1.81
C TRP A 151 -13.86 5.82 2.11
N HIS A 152 -12.60 5.41 2.02
CA HIS A 152 -11.46 6.28 2.27
C HIS A 152 -10.29 5.94 1.34
N SER A 153 -9.34 6.87 1.33
CA SER A 153 -7.98 6.64 0.84
C SER A 153 -7.03 6.89 2.00
N ASP A 154 -5.99 6.08 2.09
CA ASP A 154 -5.09 6.06 3.24
C ASP A 154 -4.27 7.35 3.34
N ILE A 155 -4.10 7.84 4.58
CA ILE A 155 -3.09 8.84 4.94
C ILE A 155 -3.28 10.18 4.17
N THR A 156 -4.50 10.49 3.77
CA THR A 156 -4.85 11.75 3.07
C THR A 156 -4.66 13.01 3.92
N PHE A 157 -4.39 12.86 5.22
CA PHE A 157 -4.08 13.96 6.14
C PHE A 157 -2.62 14.45 6.08
N GLU A 158 -1.71 13.70 5.45
CA GLU A 158 -0.31 14.10 5.30
C GLU A 158 -0.10 15.09 4.15
N GLN A 159 0.96 15.91 4.25
CA GLN A 159 1.34 16.85 3.18
C GLN A 159 1.67 16.12 1.86
N VAL A 160 2.29 14.95 1.97
CA VAL A 160 2.52 14.02 0.86
C VAL A 160 1.76 12.74 1.18
N PRO A 161 0.54 12.56 0.65
CA PRO A 161 -0.27 11.39 0.94
C PRO A 161 0.34 10.12 0.34
N CYS A 162 -0.19 8.97 0.75
CA CYS A 162 0.22 7.66 0.27
C CYS A 162 0.06 7.55 -1.26
N ASP A 163 1.10 7.06 -1.94
CA ASP A 163 1.08 6.78 -3.39
C ASP A 163 0.61 5.34 -3.68
N TYR A 164 1.11 4.37 -2.91
CA TYR A 164 0.75 2.96 -3.03
C TYR A 164 0.64 2.29 -1.65
N ALA A 165 -0.40 1.48 -1.48
CA ALA A 165 -0.53 0.56 -0.36
C ALA A 165 -0.26 -0.88 -0.82
N VAL A 166 0.54 -1.63 -0.05
CA VAL A 166 0.82 -3.05 -0.31
C VAL A 166 0.29 -3.86 0.85
N LEU A 167 -0.72 -4.69 0.60
CA LEU A 167 -1.33 -5.56 1.61
C LEU A 167 -0.96 -7.01 1.33
N ARG A 168 -0.33 -7.67 2.31
CA ARG A 168 -0.04 -9.12 2.23
C ARG A 168 -0.90 -9.89 3.22
N MET A 169 -1.55 -10.95 2.75
CA MET A 169 -2.30 -11.87 3.61
C MET A 169 -1.37 -12.88 4.28
N GLU A 170 -1.32 -12.88 5.61
CA GLU A 170 -0.50 -13.78 6.44
C GLU A 170 -1.30 -14.98 6.96
N LYS A 171 -2.48 -14.73 7.53
CA LYS A 171 -3.36 -15.78 8.06
C LYS A 171 -4.73 -15.70 7.44
N PHE A 172 -5.21 -16.83 6.95
CA PHE A 172 -6.55 -16.99 6.43
C PHE A 172 -7.44 -17.67 7.47
N PRO A 173 -8.60 -17.11 7.81
CA PRO A 173 -9.61 -17.87 8.54
C PRO A 173 -10.18 -18.96 7.63
N SER A 174 -10.48 -20.13 8.20
CA SER A 174 -11.01 -21.29 7.47
C SER A 174 -12.42 -21.08 6.89
N THR A 175 -13.14 -20.04 7.33
CA THR A 175 -14.49 -19.70 6.89
C THR A 175 -14.65 -18.18 6.78
N GLY A 176 -15.52 -17.73 5.86
CA GLY A 176 -15.83 -16.33 5.63
C GLY A 176 -16.44 -15.69 6.88
N GLY A 177 -15.62 -14.99 7.66
CA GLY A 177 -16.04 -14.37 8.91
C GLY A 177 -14.90 -14.05 9.87
N GLY A 178 -13.77 -14.77 9.80
CA GLY A 178 -12.57 -14.32 10.49
C GLY A 178 -11.92 -13.13 9.78
N LYS A 179 -11.18 -12.29 10.52
CA LYS A 179 -10.40 -11.22 9.89
C LYS A 179 -9.05 -11.79 9.46
N PRO A 180 -8.68 -11.71 8.18
CA PRO A 180 -7.34 -12.10 7.78
C PRO A 180 -6.32 -11.22 8.51
N ILE A 181 -5.18 -11.81 8.88
CA ILE A 181 -4.05 -10.99 9.32
C ILE A 181 -3.42 -10.43 8.05
N LEU A 182 -3.48 -9.11 7.89
CA LEU A 182 -2.82 -8.38 6.82
C LEU A 182 -1.60 -7.69 7.39
N ILE A 183 -0.52 -7.65 6.62
CA ILE A 183 0.66 -6.86 6.93
C ILE A 183 1.04 -5.96 5.77
#